data_AF-A0A1Q3CQA8-F1
#
_entry.id   AF-A0A1Q3CQA8-F1
#
_cell.length_a   1.000
_cell.length_b   1.000
_cell.length_c   1.000
_cell.angle_alpha   90.00
_cell.angle_beta   90.00
_cell.angle_gamma   90.00
#
_symmetry.space_group_name_H-M   'P 1'
#
loop_
_entity.id
_entity.type
_entity.pdbx_description
1 polymer ?
#
loop_
_entity_poly.entity_id
_entity_poly.type
_entity_poly.pdbx_seq_one_letter_code
_entity_poly.pdbx_strand_id
1 'polypeptide(L)'
;YKTPLDTVRRVFYKEWKFYNTHPKKTQIFYEYILIDTSSIKISPKTNPKNPNLITPTSIFIQKIITLKNWNQPPHSHRQFLGQYIPSIYNYFDYMDDWRHTFLYKNLKKRHSWFLCLDKTFNID
;
A
#
# COMPACT_ATOMS: atom_id res chain seq x y z
N TYR A 1 -18.01 9.23 28.73
CA TYR A 1 -17.10 10.03 27.88
C TYR A 1 -16.66 9.19 26.70
N LYS A 2 -16.91 9.65 25.46
CA LYS A 2 -16.37 9.02 24.24
C LYS A 2 -14.97 9.58 24.02
N THR A 3 -13.97 8.72 24.00
CA THR A 3 -12.60 9.16 23.71
C THR A 3 -12.47 9.53 22.24
N PRO A 4 -11.52 10.39 21.84
CA PRO A 4 -11.24 10.66 20.43
C PRO A 4 -11.02 9.38 19.62
N LEU A 5 -10.53 8.30 20.26
CA LEU A 5 -10.36 6.99 19.64
C LEU A 5 -11.70 6.31 19.29
N ASP A 6 -12.74 6.50 20.10
CA ASP A 6 -14.07 5.93 19.86
C ASP A 6 -14.79 6.64 18.72
N THR A 7 -14.58 7.95 18.57
CA THR A 7 -15.08 8.74 17.43
C THR A 7 -14.43 8.26 16.12
N VAL A 8 -13.10 8.07 16.11
CA VAL A 8 -12.36 7.55 14.96
C VAL A 8 -12.87 6.15 14.56
N ARG A 9 -13.11 5.25 15.51
CA ARG A 9 -13.63 3.90 15.22
C ARG A 9 -15.03 3.87 14.61
N ARG A 10 -15.83 4.93 14.80
CA ARG A 10 -17.19 5.04 14.27
C ARG A 10 -17.22 5.66 12.87
N VAL A 11 -16.30 6.59 12.60
CA VAL A 11 -16.24 7.34 11.34
C VAL A 11 -15.47 6.57 10.27
N PHE A 12 -14.49 5.75 10.66
CA PHE A 12 -13.70 4.97 9.73
C PHE A 12 -14.04 3.47 9.82
N TYR A 13 -14.01 2.76 8.69
CA TYR A 13 -14.11 1.29 8.65
C TYR A 13 -13.07 0.66 9.59
N LYS A 14 -13.33 -0.58 10.06
CA LYS A 14 -12.62 -1.27 11.16
C LYS A 14 -11.08 -1.34 11.05
N GLU A 15 -10.47 -0.91 9.95
CA GLU A 15 -9.02 -0.89 9.73
C GLU A 15 -8.51 0.38 9.01
N TRP A 16 -9.35 1.41 8.88
CA TRP A 16 -9.07 2.62 8.10
C TRP A 16 -9.03 3.85 8.99
N LYS A 17 -8.27 4.89 8.60
CA LYS A 17 -8.24 6.19 9.29
C LYS A 17 -8.13 7.39 8.36
N PHE A 18 -8.40 7.20 7.07
CA PHE A 18 -8.43 8.28 6.08
C PHE A 18 -9.76 8.25 5.33
N TYR A 19 -10.19 9.42 4.83
CA TYR A 19 -11.34 9.52 3.94
C TYR A 19 -10.99 8.79 2.65
N ASN A 20 -11.53 7.59 2.51
CA ASN A 20 -11.47 6.88 1.26
C ASN A 20 -12.45 7.54 0.29
N THR A 21 -11.94 8.11 -0.80
CA THR A 21 -12.78 8.65 -1.86
C THR A 21 -13.57 7.56 -2.58
N HIS A 22 -13.14 6.29 -2.49
CA HIS A 22 -13.81 5.16 -3.14
C HIS A 22 -13.86 3.90 -2.25
N PRO A 23 -15.02 3.51 -1.68
CA PRO A 23 -15.13 2.51 -0.60
C PRO A 23 -14.50 1.13 -0.84
N LYS A 24 -14.24 0.77 -2.11
CA LYS A 24 -13.59 -0.49 -2.49
C LYS A 24 -12.06 -0.41 -2.69
N LYS A 25 -11.44 0.77 -2.74
CA LYS A 25 -9.99 0.95 -2.96
C LYS A 25 -9.19 0.80 -1.66
N THR A 26 -9.12 -0.44 -1.15
CA THR A 26 -8.51 -0.76 0.14
C THR A 26 -7.01 -0.52 0.20
N GLN A 27 -6.42 -0.60 1.40
CA GLN A 27 -4.97 -0.66 1.51
C GLN A 27 -4.40 -1.84 0.70
N ILE A 28 -5.07 -3.00 0.72
CA ILE A 28 -4.67 -4.15 -0.08
C ILE A 28 -4.72 -3.83 -1.57
N PHE A 29 -5.70 -3.03 -2.02
CA PHE A 29 -5.75 -2.54 -3.40
C PHE A 29 -4.50 -1.75 -3.77
N TYR A 30 -4.11 -0.77 -2.94
CA TYR A 30 -2.93 0.05 -3.19
C TYR A 30 -1.62 -0.75 -3.09
N GLU A 31 -1.50 -1.64 -2.11
CA GLU A 31 -0.37 -2.56 -2.02
C GLU A 31 -0.25 -3.44 -3.26
N TYR A 32 -1.40 -3.90 -3.79
CA TYR A 32 -1.44 -4.72 -4.99
C TYR A 32 -1.02 -3.96 -6.24
N ILE A 33 -1.33 -2.66 -6.37
CA ILE A 33 -0.81 -1.81 -7.46
C ILE A 33 0.73 -1.78 -7.44
N LEU A 34 1.33 -1.60 -6.27
CA LEU A 34 2.79 -1.54 -6.14
C LEU A 34 3.46 -2.87 -6.51
N ILE A 35 2.80 -4.00 -6.22
CA ILE A 35 3.26 -5.35 -6.58
C ILE A 35 3.08 -5.60 -8.09
N ASP A 36 1.88 -5.35 -8.63
CA ASP A 36 1.52 -5.57 -10.05
C ASP A 36 2.42 -4.76 -10.98
N THR A 37 2.73 -3.51 -10.61
CA THR A 37 3.67 -2.66 -11.35
C THR A 37 5.14 -3.02 -11.15
N SER A 38 5.45 -3.99 -10.28
CA SER A 38 6.82 -4.32 -9.84
C SER A 38 7.57 -3.09 -9.31
N SER A 39 6.86 -2.20 -8.61
CA SER A 39 7.43 -0.99 -8.00
C SER A 39 8.05 -1.31 -6.64
N ILE A 40 7.54 -2.34 -5.95
CA ILE A 40 8.09 -2.80 -4.68
C ILE A 40 8.31 -4.31 -4.65
N LYS A 41 9.17 -4.74 -3.73
CA LYS A 41 9.28 -6.12 -3.27
C LYS A 41 9.10 -6.16 -1.75
N ILE A 42 8.20 -7.01 -1.29
CA ILE A 42 7.95 -7.22 0.13
C ILE A 42 8.81 -8.40 0.62
N SER A 43 9.61 -8.16 1.65
CA SER A 43 10.32 -9.21 2.37
C SER A 43 9.71 -9.33 3.76
N PRO A 44 8.86 -10.34 4.01
CA PRO A 44 8.43 -10.66 5.35
C PRO A 44 9.66 -11.14 6.13
N LYS A 45 10.13 -10.35 7.08
CA LYS A 45 10.99 -10.88 8.13
C LYS A 45 10.08 -11.71 9.01
N THR A 46 10.16 -13.03 9.01
CA THR A 46 9.54 -13.85 10.06
C THR A 46 10.62 -14.18 11.07
N ASN A 47 10.37 -13.94 12.36
CA ASN A 47 11.28 -14.42 13.39
C ASN A 47 11.18 -15.95 13.45
N PRO A 48 12.25 -16.71 13.13
CA PRO A 48 12.21 -18.17 13.13
C PRO A 48 11.84 -18.77 14.50
N LYS A 49 12.11 -18.03 15.58
CA LYS A 49 11.84 -18.45 16.96
C LYS A 49 10.46 -18.06 17.47
N ASN A 50 9.77 -17.13 16.81
CA ASN A 50 8.42 -16.71 17.20
C ASN A 50 7.65 -16.14 16.00
N PRO A 51 6.87 -16.98 15.28
CA PRO A 51 6.08 -16.57 14.12
C PRO A 51 5.01 -15.52 14.46
N ASN A 52 4.61 -15.42 15.73
CA ASN A 52 3.56 -14.49 16.19
C ASN A 52 4.11 -13.11 16.59
N LEU A 53 5.44 -12.94 16.60
CA LEU A 53 6.08 -11.65 16.85
C LEU A 53 5.97 -10.79 15.59
N ILE A 54 5.19 -9.72 15.67
CA ILE A 54 5.03 -8.72 14.60
C ILE A 54 6.42 -8.19 14.24
N THR A 55 6.97 -8.68 13.14
CA THR A 55 8.31 -8.36 12.71
C THR A 55 8.21 -7.19 11.71
N PRO A 56 9.19 -6.27 11.65
CA PRO A 56 9.16 -5.20 10.66
C PRO A 56 9.10 -5.78 9.25
N THR A 57 8.06 -5.43 8.49
CA THR A 57 7.98 -5.80 7.08
C THR A 57 8.92 -4.89 6.31
N SER A 58 9.89 -5.47 5.63
CA SER A 58 10.85 -4.70 4.84
C SER A 58 10.29 -4.56 3.43
N ILE A 59 10.15 -3.31 2.97
CA ILE A 59 9.74 -2.98 1.62
C ILE A 59 10.96 -2.47 0.88
N PHE A 60 11.28 -3.12 -0.24
CA PHE A 60 12.31 -2.69 -1.16
C PHE A 60 11.64 -1.98 -2.33
N ILE A 61 11.89 -0.69 -2.47
CA ILE A 61 11.42 0.12 -3.58
C ILE A 61 12.34 -0.16 -4.77
N GLN A 62 11.78 -0.72 -5.84
CA GLN A 62 12.51 -1.09 -7.05
C GLN A 62 12.47 0.03 -8.10
N LYS A 63 11.35 0.73 -8.21
CA LYS A 63 11.18 1.87 -9.12
C LYS A 63 10.00 2.74 -8.70
N ILE A 64 10.02 3.99 -9.14
CA ILE A 64 8.87 4.90 -9.11
C ILE A 64 8.52 5.22 -10.57
N ILE A 65 7.31 4.88 -10.99
CA ILE A 65 6.86 5.09 -12.37
C ILE A 65 6.40 6.53 -12.50
N THR A 66 7.16 7.32 -13.25
CA THR A 66 6.77 8.68 -13.60
C THR A 66 5.67 8.69 -14.65
N LEU A 67 4.97 9.81 -14.79
CA LEU A 67 3.96 9.99 -15.84
C LEU A 67 4.52 9.71 -17.24
N LYS A 68 5.78 10.11 -17.50
CA LYS A 68 6.51 9.84 -18.76
C LYS A 68 6.65 8.33 -19.02
N ASN A 69 6.94 7.57 -17.97
CA ASN A 69 7.17 6.12 -18.03
C ASN A 69 5.87 5.30 -17.86
N TRP A 70 4.72 5.96 -17.66
CA TRP A 70 3.42 5.29 -17.54
C TRP A 70 2.90 4.74 -18.88
N ASN A 71 3.42 5.19 -20.02
CA ASN A 71 3.13 4.64 -21.36
C ASN A 71 1.64 4.55 -21.74
N GLN A 72 0.75 5.26 -21.03
CA GLN A 72 -0.70 5.33 -21.26
C GLN A 72 -1.23 6.71 -20.81
N PRO A 73 -2.42 7.15 -21.24
CA PRO A 73 -3.04 8.33 -20.64
C PRO A 73 -3.28 8.12 -19.13
N PRO A 74 -3.01 9.10 -18.25
CA PRO A 74 -3.10 8.91 -16.81
C PRO A 74 -4.51 8.57 -16.29
N HIS A 75 -5.56 8.93 -17.04
CA HIS A 75 -6.95 8.57 -16.75
C HIS A 75 -7.35 7.20 -17.30
N SER A 76 -6.55 6.62 -18.19
CA SER A 76 -6.81 5.29 -18.73
C SER A 76 -6.57 4.23 -17.67
N HIS A 77 -7.49 3.27 -17.62
CA HIS A 77 -7.44 2.18 -16.66
C HIS A 77 -6.55 1.05 -17.18
N ARG A 78 -5.72 0.51 -16.30
CA ARG A 78 -5.07 -0.78 -16.43
C ARG A 78 -5.87 -1.83 -15.67
N GLN A 79 -5.81 -3.06 -16.15
CA GLN A 79 -6.36 -4.22 -15.47
C GLN A 79 -5.25 -4.90 -14.66
N PHE A 80 -5.55 -5.28 -13.43
CA PHE A 80 -4.64 -6.12 -12.65
C PHE A 80 -4.40 -7.47 -13.33
N LEU A 81 -3.20 -8.02 -13.17
CA LEU A 81 -2.88 -9.37 -13.66
C LEU A 81 -3.60 -10.46 -12.87
N GLY A 82 -3.98 -10.22 -11.61
CA GLY A 82 -4.73 -11.16 -10.79
C GLY A 82 -6.20 -10.79 -10.53
N GLN A 83 -6.90 -11.69 -9.84
CA GLN A 83 -8.30 -11.51 -9.47
C GLN A 83 -8.41 -10.61 -8.23
N TYR A 84 -8.63 -9.31 -8.45
CA TYR A 84 -8.88 -8.34 -7.39
C TYR A 84 -10.10 -7.47 -7.73
N ILE A 85 -10.82 -6.96 -6.72
CA ILE A 85 -11.95 -6.04 -6.89
C ILE A 85 -11.69 -4.76 -6.10
N PRO A 86 -11.60 -3.57 -6.73
CA PRO A 86 -11.75 -3.30 -8.16
C PRO A 86 -10.65 -3.95 -9.01
N SER A 87 -10.99 -4.44 -10.19
CA SER A 87 -10.03 -5.12 -11.09
C SER A 87 -9.18 -4.16 -11.92
N ILE A 88 -9.40 -2.85 -11.76
CA ILE A 88 -8.78 -1.80 -12.55
C ILE A 88 -8.21 -0.68 -11.67
N TYR A 89 -7.14 -0.06 -12.16
CA TYR A 89 -6.47 1.08 -11.54
C TYR A 89 -5.91 2.02 -12.62
N ASN A 90 -5.60 3.27 -12.29
CA ASN A 90 -4.98 4.23 -13.22
C ASN A 90 -3.74 4.90 -12.61
N TYR A 91 -3.16 5.88 -13.29
CA TYR A 91 -1.94 6.54 -12.80
C TYR A 91 -2.16 7.32 -11.50
N PHE A 92 -3.35 7.89 -11.30
CA PHE A 92 -3.65 8.60 -10.05
C PHE A 92 -3.77 7.63 -8.88
N ASP A 93 -4.35 6.45 -9.12
CA ASP A 93 -4.37 5.37 -8.13
C ASP A 93 -2.96 4.90 -7.76
N TYR A 94 -2.05 4.85 -8.74
CA TYR A 94 -0.63 4.60 -8.50
C TYR A 94 0.02 5.74 -7.69
N MET A 95 -0.23 7.01 -7.99
CA MET A 95 0.36 8.09 -7.19
C MET A 95 -0.15 8.10 -5.74
N ASP A 96 -1.43 7.75 -5.54
CA ASP A 96 -2.05 7.62 -4.23
C ASP A 96 -1.55 6.38 -3.46
N ASP A 97 -1.02 5.35 -4.14
CA ASP A 97 -0.62 4.09 -3.51
C ASP A 97 0.54 4.28 -2.51
N TRP A 98 1.50 5.17 -2.83
CA TRP A 98 2.66 5.45 -1.99
C TRP A 98 2.24 6.07 -0.66
N ARG A 99 1.13 6.79 -0.65
CA ARG A 99 0.55 7.32 0.59
C ARG A 99 -0.24 6.24 1.32
N HIS A 100 -1.11 5.52 0.63
CA HIS A 100 -2.08 4.63 1.29
C HIS A 100 -1.48 3.32 1.78
N THR A 101 -0.46 2.79 1.09
CA THR A 101 0.20 1.52 1.47
C THR A 101 0.90 1.62 2.83
N PHE A 102 1.68 2.69 3.07
CA PHE A 102 2.45 2.82 4.30
C PHE A 102 1.64 3.36 5.49
N LEU A 103 0.39 3.77 5.27
CA LEU A 103 -0.50 4.21 6.36
C LEU A 103 -1.09 3.06 7.18
N TYR A 104 -0.73 1.80 6.88
CA TYR A 104 -1.14 0.65 7.67
C TYR A 104 -0.84 0.81 9.16
N LYS A 105 -1.87 0.62 9.97
CA LYS A 105 -1.74 0.50 11.43
C LYS A 105 -2.38 -0.81 11.84
N ASN A 106 -1.55 -1.79 12.25
CA ASN A 106 -2.05 -3.03 12.82
C ASN A 106 -2.96 -2.74 14.05
N LEU A 107 -3.77 -3.72 14.46
CA LEU A 107 -4.73 -3.57 15.58
C LEU A 107 -4.07 -3.09 16.89
N LYS A 108 -2.77 -3.35 17.06
CA LYS A 108 -1.96 -2.94 18.22
C LYS A 108 -1.23 -1.60 18.03
N LYS A 109 -1.35 -0.95 16.86
CA LYS A 109 -0.61 0.24 16.42
C LYS A 109 0.93 0.13 16.51
N ARG A 110 1.47 -1.08 16.36
CA ARG A 110 2.90 -1.41 16.49
C ARG A 110 3.53 -1.91 15.18
N HIS A 111 2.96 -1.53 14.04
CA HIS A 111 3.55 -1.89 12.76
C HIS A 111 4.52 -0.79 12.33
N SER A 112 5.73 -1.18 11.99
CA SER A 112 6.76 -0.30 11.44
C SER A 112 7.21 -0.88 10.11
N TRP A 113 7.24 -0.04 9.09
CA TRP A 113 7.81 -0.36 7.79
C TRP A 113 9.30 -0.07 7.80
N PHE A 114 10.09 -1.00 7.30
CA PHE A 114 11.50 -0.73 7.00
C PHE A 114 11.62 -0.49 5.50
N LEU A 115 11.87 0.75 5.11
CA LEU A 115 11.96 1.15 3.70
C LEU A 115 13.41 1.07 3.23
N CYS A 116 13.64 0.42 2.10
CA CYS A 116 14.93 0.34 1.43
C CYS A 116 14.76 0.68 -0.05
N LEU A 117 15.71 1.40 -0.62
CA LEU A 117 15.87 1.42 -2.07
C LEU A 117 16.59 0.12 -2.47
N ASP A 118 16.08 -0.56 -3.49
CA ASP A 118 16.79 -1.72 -4.06
C ASP A 118 18.14 -1.25 -4.63
N LYS A 119 19.14 -2.14 -4.66
CA LYS A 119 20.45 -1.83 -5.26
C LYS A 119 20.34 -1.51 -6.75
N THR A 120 19.28 -1.99 -7.39
CA THR A 120 18.98 -1.69 -8.81
C THR A 120 18.07 -0.47 -8.98
N PHE A 121 17.76 0.26 -7.90
CA PHE A 121 16.92 1.46 -7.99
C PHE A 121 17.68 2.55 -8.74
N ASN A 122 17.14 2.97 -9.88
CA ASN A 122 17.68 4.04 -10.70
C ASN A 122 16.69 5.20 -10.78
N ILE A 123 17.22 6.42 -10.73
CA ILE A 123 16.50 7.68 -10.94
C ILE A 123 16.87 8.11 -12.36
N ASP A 124 16.26 7.48 -13.35
CA ASP A 124 16.33 7.97 -14.73
C ASP A 124 15.52 9.28 -14.90
#